data_AF-A0A7V6VJX6-F1
#
_entry.id   AF-A0A7V6VJX6-F1
#
_cell.length_a   1.000
_cell.length_b   1.000
_cell.length_c   1.000
_cell.angle_alpha   90.00
_cell.angle_beta   90.00
_cell.angle_gamma   90.00
#
_symmetry.space_group_name_H-M   'P 1'
#
loop_
_entity.id
_entity.type
_entity.pdbx_description
1 polymer ?
#
loop_
_entity_poly.entity_id
_entity_poly.type
_entity_poly.pdbx_seq_one_letter_code
_entity_poly.pdbx_strand_id
1 'polypeptide(L)' 'AVARVSAGTLDGLGASPEGELTVTGPTGALTLPVLVTEMPDGVVWLPQFSPGSHVYEQLGARTGQIVRLNREA' A
#
# COMPACT_ATOMS: atom_id res chain seq x y z
N ALA A 1 7.09 3.58 8.49
CA ALA A 1 6.13 2.52 8.09
C ALA A 1 6.41 2.13 6.64
N VAL A 2 6.07 0.91 6.20
CA VAL A 2 6.28 0.45 4.80
C VAL A 2 5.02 -0.20 4.26
N ALA A 3 4.74 -0.06 2.98
CA ALA A 3 3.69 -0.83 2.29
C ALA A 3 4.30 -2.12 1.73
N ARG A 4 3.81 -3.27 2.19
CA ARG A 4 4.26 -4.57 1.67
C ARG A 4 3.33 -5.04 0.56
N VAL A 5 3.93 -5.44 -0.55
CA VAL A 5 3.25 -6.00 -1.73
C VAL A 5 4.07 -7.17 -2.28
N SER A 6 3.43 -8.03 -3.07
CA SER A 6 4.14 -9.07 -3.83
C SER A 6 4.91 -8.48 -5.02
N ALA A 7 5.87 -9.24 -5.56
CA ALA A 7 6.56 -8.87 -6.78
C ALA A 7 5.58 -8.74 -7.97
N GLY A 8 4.65 -9.69 -8.12
CA GLY A 8 3.66 -9.66 -9.20
C GLY A 8 2.73 -8.45 -9.16
N THR A 9 2.35 -7.99 -7.95
CA THR A 9 1.56 -6.75 -7.79
C THR A 9 2.36 -5.53 -8.22
N LEU A 10 3.64 -5.47 -7.85
CA LEU A 10 4.52 -4.36 -8.18
C LEU A 10 4.78 -4.28 -9.69
N ASP A 11 5.04 -5.42 -10.32
CA ASP A 11 5.23 -5.55 -11.77
C ASP A 11 3.97 -5.13 -12.53
N GLY A 12 2.79 -5.57 -12.07
CA GLY A 12 1.51 -5.18 -12.65
C GLY A 12 1.21 -3.68 -12.55
N LEU A 13 1.79 -2.99 -11.56
CA LEU A 13 1.72 -1.53 -11.42
C LEU A 13 2.82 -0.79 -12.22
N GLY A 14 3.84 -1.50 -12.71
CA GLY A 14 5.03 -0.90 -13.31
C GLY A 14 5.79 0.01 -12.33
N ALA A 15 5.84 -0.38 -11.05
CA ALA A 15 6.45 0.39 -9.97
C ALA A 15 7.86 -0.14 -9.63
N SER A 16 8.67 0.70 -8.97
CA SER A 16 10.03 0.33 -8.53
C SER A 16 10.01 -0.28 -7.12
N PRO A 17 10.83 -1.30 -6.83
CA PRO A 17 10.95 -1.88 -5.48
C PRO A 17 11.58 -0.92 -4.46
N GLU A 18 12.26 0.14 -4.94
CA GLU A 18 12.83 1.20 -4.10
C GLU A 18 11.97 2.47 -4.06
N GLY A 19 10.79 2.44 -4.71
CA GLY A 19 9.88 3.58 -4.78
C GLY A 19 8.88 3.64 -3.64
N GLU A 20 7.92 4.55 -3.78
CA GLU A 20 6.76 4.66 -2.90
C GLU A 20 5.48 4.25 -3.61
N LEU A 21 4.52 3.73 -2.84
CA LEU A 21 3.17 3.44 -3.28
C LEU A 21 2.18 4.34 -2.55
N THR A 22 1.28 4.93 -3.32
CA THR A 22 0.11 5.60 -2.79
C THR A 22 -1.06 4.62 -2.75
N VAL A 23 -1.53 4.34 -1.54
CA VAL A 23 -2.76 3.60 -1.29
C VAL A 23 -3.89 4.60 -1.12
N THR A 24 -5.00 4.43 -1.83
CA THR A 24 -6.20 5.27 -1.69
C THR A 24 -7.35 4.41 -1.19
N GLY A 25 -7.94 4.81 -0.07
CA GLY A 25 -9.11 4.23 0.54
C GLY A 25 -10.33 5.15 0.47
N PRO A 26 -11.43 4.79 1.15
CA PRO A 26 -12.68 5.56 1.13
C PRO A 26 -12.56 7.03 1.60
N THR A 27 -11.71 7.31 2.57
CA THR A 27 -11.64 8.66 3.21
C THR A 27 -10.40 9.44 2.84
N GLY A 28 -9.44 8.84 2.15
CA GLY A 28 -8.18 9.50 1.81
C GLY A 28 -7.14 8.57 1.22
N ALA A 29 -5.90 9.04 1.23
CA ALA A 29 -4.76 8.34 0.67
C ALA A 29 -3.57 8.40 1.61
N LEU A 30 -2.68 7.42 1.48
CA LEU A 30 -1.44 7.33 2.22
C LEU A 30 -0.33 6.85 1.28
N THR A 31 0.80 7.54 1.31
CA THR A 31 2.00 7.19 0.56
C THR A 31 3.04 6.59 1.50
N LEU A 32 3.56 5.42 1.14
CA LEU A 32 4.57 4.72 1.93
C LEU A 32 5.64 4.10 1.03
N PRO A 33 6.89 4.00 1.53
CA PRO A 33 7.92 3.24 0.86
C PRO A 33 7.53 1.78 0.70
N VAL A 34 7.89 1.21 -0.45
CA VAL A 34 7.60 -0.17 -0.84
C VAL A 34 8.55 -1.14 -0.15
N LEU A 35 8.02 -2.31 0.22
CA LEU A 35 8.84 -3.46 0.56
C LEU A 35 8.26 -4.73 -0.08
N VAL A 36 8.94 -5.26 -1.09
CA VAL A 36 8.54 -6.52 -1.72
C VAL A 36 8.64 -7.65 -0.71
N THR A 37 7.55 -8.41 -0.56
CA THR A 37 7.42 -9.51 0.40
C THR A 37 6.80 -10.72 -0.31
N GLU A 38 7.15 -11.94 0.09
CA GLU A 38 6.42 -13.14 -0.35
C GLU A 38 5.01 -13.13 0.24
N MET A 39 4.01 -12.87 -0.59
CA MET A 39 2.59 -12.78 -0.24
C MET A 39 1.74 -12.91 -1.50
N PRO A 40 0.42 -13.15 -1.40
CA PRO A 40 -0.44 -13.23 -2.57
C PRO A 40 -0.46 -11.93 -3.39
N ASP A 41 -0.58 -12.07 -4.70
CA ASP A 41 -0.76 -10.94 -5.62
C ASP A 41 -2.10 -10.22 -5.37
N GLY A 42 -2.13 -8.91 -5.65
CA GLY A 42 -3.29 -8.06 -5.45
C GLY A 42 -3.57 -7.67 -3.99
N VAL A 43 -2.67 -8.01 -3.07
CA VAL A 43 -2.80 -7.69 -1.64
C VAL A 43 -1.74 -6.66 -1.23
N VAL A 44 -2.16 -5.65 -0.47
CA VAL A 44 -1.25 -4.72 0.21
C VAL A 44 -1.38 -4.89 1.72
N TRP A 45 -0.26 -5.03 2.42
CA TRP A 45 -0.23 -5.00 3.88
C TRP A 45 0.34 -3.68 4.38
N LEU A 46 -0.42 -3.04 5.29
CA LEU A 46 -0.08 -1.75 5.88
C LEU A 46 0.04 -1.85 7.41
N PRO A 47 1.02 -1.18 8.02
CA PRO A 47 1.05 -1.00 9.48
C PRO A 47 -0.18 -0.21 9.92
N GLN A 48 -1.06 -0.81 10.72
CA GLN A 48 -2.38 -0.22 10.99
C GLN A 48 -2.35 1.10 11.78
N PHE A 49 -1.43 1.21 12.74
CA PHE A 49 -1.27 2.38 13.59
C PHE A 49 0.20 2.55 13.94
N SER A 50 0.95 3.18 13.04
CA SER A 50 2.37 3.46 13.19
C SER A 50 2.65 4.88 12.69
N PRO A 51 3.77 5.52 13.09
CA PRO A 51 4.13 6.82 12.55
C PRO A 51 4.11 6.82 11.02
N GLY A 52 3.32 7.74 10.45
CA GLY A 52 3.09 7.85 9.01
C GLY A 52 2.14 6.80 8.43
N SER A 53 1.44 6.01 9.24
CA SER A 53 0.44 5.02 8.78
C SER A 53 -0.66 4.82 9.82
N HIS A 54 -1.66 5.70 9.80
CA HIS A 54 -2.88 5.60 10.59
C HIS A 54 -4.02 5.17 9.65
N VAL A 55 -4.12 3.86 9.39
CA VAL A 55 -4.98 3.32 8.30
C VAL A 55 -6.45 3.74 8.46
N TYR A 56 -7.01 3.67 9.66
CA TYR A 56 -8.42 4.00 9.86
C TYR A 56 -8.72 5.49 9.71
N GLU A 57 -7.80 6.36 10.12
CA GLU A 57 -7.97 7.81 10.06
C GLU A 57 -7.68 8.35 8.66
N GLN A 58 -6.58 7.91 8.04
CA GLN A 58 -6.06 8.46 6.79
C GLN A 58 -6.65 7.78 5.54
N LEU A 59 -6.94 6.48 5.60
CA LEU A 59 -7.50 5.72 4.47
C LEU A 59 -8.99 5.43 4.65
N GLY A 60 -9.44 5.22 5.90
CA GLY A 60 -10.82 4.80 6.19
C GLY A 60 -11.12 3.37 5.71
N ALA A 61 -10.07 2.63 5.33
CA ALA A 61 -10.18 1.25 4.88
C ALA A 61 -10.17 0.29 6.08
N ARG A 62 -10.90 -0.81 5.95
CA ARG A 62 -10.85 -1.96 6.88
C ARG A 62 -10.02 -3.09 6.29
N THR A 63 -9.59 -4.03 7.14
CA THR A 63 -8.94 -5.26 6.69
C THR A 63 -9.79 -5.98 5.64
N GLY A 64 -9.16 -6.35 4.51
CA GLY A 64 -9.84 -7.03 3.40
C GLY A 64 -10.66 -6.12 2.50
N GLN A 65 -10.76 -4.82 2.78
CA GLN A 65 -11.44 -3.88 1.90
C GLN A 65 -10.57 -3.58 0.67
N ILE A 66 -11.23 -3.45 -0.49
CA ILE A 66 -10.57 -3.05 -1.73
C ILE A 66 -10.10 -1.60 -1.61
N VAL A 67 -8.86 -1.39 -2.02
CA VAL A 67 -8.20 -0.09 -2.11
C VAL A 67 -7.63 0.09 -3.51
N ARG A 68 -7.32 1.33 -3.88
CA ARG A 68 -6.65 1.65 -5.14
C ARG A 68 -5.16 1.88 -4.87
N LEU A 69 -4.32 1.27 -5.70
CA LEU A 69 -2.87 1.47 -5.68
C LEU A 69 -2.44 2.33 -6.85
N ASN A 70 -1.51 3.26 -6.58
CA ASN A 70 -0.81 4.03 -7.60
C ASN A 70 0.68 4.06 -7.27
N ARG A 71 1.52 3.93 -8.29
CA ARG A 71 2.94 4.27 -8.19
C ARG A 71 3.10 5.77 -8.05
N GLU A 72 4.08 6.20 -7.28
CA GLU A 72 4.58 7.58 -7.41
C GLU A 72 5.34 7.74 -8.74
N ALA A 73 5.45 8.97 -9.23
CA ALA A 73 6.03 9.29 -10.54
C ALA A 73 7.55 9.21 -10.55
#